data_AF-A0A1K1YPG0-F1
#
_entry.id   AF-A0A1K1YPG0-F1
#
_cell.length_a   1.000
_cell.length_b   1.000
_cell.length_c   1.000
_cell.angle_alpha   90.00
_cell.angle_beta   90.00
_cell.angle_gamma   90.00
#
_symmetry.space_group_name_H-M   'P 1'
#
loop_
_entity.id
_entity.type
_entity.pdbx_description
1 polymer ?
#
loop_
_entity_poly.entity_id
_entity_poly.type
_entity_poly.pdbx_seq_one_letter_code
_entity_poly.pdbx_strand_id
1 'polypeptide(L)'
;MRSRTTEHKTGVTSLLLAFLLAAVVFAVLGQALRHLAETTDDDGVFALIIKGEALLLDASVLDALNRDLRRFSQQEQQQLATWMDSWSEQQLDQLFALSHAGVDAYLDWYYSMPGSYLRLYHAMKGDLSEQLENQLQQRAFEQSGFVEALDQLSVAYTEAFQQQLLILQQQQLASWQQQLHQQYAARQVTGGSAENTTASALEPAFTIHLDQALQLDLAATEADFRRWQQSGSLSVAAGASVLALPAARVMAGRLMQRTGVRSAVNVTLRYLARLTPRVAAAMTASGAATAAAAPSGPGALVAGATTLTLFVVSDWALLKAEEAIYRPDKAAELHAGLALWRETLAEELNQAAAPLFAARQDFLKSRLNRPYQEAGVERRFYLFPEWNEPVQADGLEEAVAEPR
;
A
#
# COMPACT_ATOMS: atom_id res chain seq x y z
N MET A 1 -64.48 0.56 -10.70
CA MET A 1 -64.85 1.50 -9.61
C MET A 1 -63.58 2.15 -9.10
N ARG A 2 -63.58 3.49 -9.06
CA ARG A 2 -62.48 4.40 -8.69
C ARG A 2 -62.34 4.51 -7.16
N SER A 3 -61.10 4.61 -6.67
CA SER A 3 -60.62 5.31 -5.46
C SER A 3 -59.32 4.62 -5.01
N ARG A 4 -58.20 5.23 -4.65
CA ARG A 4 -57.84 6.57 -4.16
C ARG A 4 -56.32 6.69 -4.39
N THR A 5 -55.84 7.81 -4.92
CA THR A 5 -54.42 8.17 -4.99
C THR A 5 -54.27 9.61 -4.51
N THR A 6 -54.12 9.81 -3.21
CA THR A 6 -53.79 11.12 -2.62
C THR A 6 -53.12 10.95 -1.26
N GLU A 7 -51.86 10.51 -1.20
CA GLU A 7 -51.15 10.47 0.11
C GLU A 7 -49.61 10.47 0.03
N HIS A 8 -49.00 11.27 -0.85
CA HIS A 8 -47.52 11.38 -0.92
C HIS A 8 -46.94 12.81 -0.80
N LYS A 9 -47.76 13.84 -0.57
CA LYS A 9 -47.27 15.24 -0.54
C LYS A 9 -46.77 15.75 0.81
N THR A 10 -46.99 15.03 1.92
CA THR A 10 -46.64 15.52 3.27
C THR A 10 -45.19 15.25 3.68
N GLY A 11 -44.53 14.24 3.11
CA GLY A 11 -43.15 13.87 3.47
C GLY A 11 -42.08 14.83 2.93
N VAL A 12 -42.29 15.40 1.74
CA VAL A 12 -41.32 16.33 1.12
C VAL A 12 -41.34 17.69 1.83
N THR A 13 -42.51 18.15 2.27
CA THR A 13 -42.65 19.43 2.98
C THR A 13 -42.04 19.39 4.38
N SER A 14 -42.09 18.24 5.09
CA SER A 14 -41.47 18.13 6.41
C SER A 14 -39.94 18.08 6.36
N LEU A 15 -39.38 17.39 5.35
CA LEU A 15 -37.92 17.36 5.12
C LEU A 15 -37.37 18.73 4.74
N LEU A 16 -38.03 19.47 3.84
CA LEU A 16 -37.61 20.82 3.49
C LEU A 16 -37.65 21.78 4.69
N LEU A 17 -38.67 21.65 5.54
CA LEU A 17 -38.82 22.50 6.72
C LEU A 17 -37.78 22.17 7.80
N ALA A 18 -37.45 20.88 7.98
CA ALA A 18 -36.36 20.45 8.85
C ALA A 18 -34.98 20.95 8.35
N PHE A 19 -34.74 20.89 7.04
CA PHE A 19 -33.50 21.39 6.44
C PHE A 19 -33.36 22.92 6.57
N LEU A 20 -34.42 23.67 6.31
CA LEU A 20 -34.43 25.13 6.53
C LEU A 20 -34.21 25.50 7.99
N LEU A 21 -34.80 24.76 8.92
CA LEU A 21 -34.60 24.99 10.36
C LEU A 21 -33.15 24.71 10.76
N ALA A 22 -32.55 23.62 10.27
CA ALA A 22 -31.14 23.33 10.50
C ALA A 22 -30.23 24.43 9.92
N ALA A 23 -30.49 24.88 8.67
CA ALA A 23 -29.73 25.95 8.03
C ALA A 23 -29.80 27.27 8.81
N VAL A 24 -30.97 27.63 9.34
CA VAL A 24 -31.14 28.83 10.18
C VAL A 24 -30.40 28.69 11.50
N VAL A 25 -30.45 27.52 12.16
CA VAL A 25 -29.70 27.26 13.40
C VAL A 25 -28.20 27.38 13.14
N PHE A 26 -27.69 26.81 12.05
CA PHE A 26 -26.27 26.94 11.66
C PHE A 26 -25.88 28.39 11.37
N ALA A 27 -26.72 29.15 10.68
CA ALA A 27 -26.46 30.56 10.39
C ALA A 27 -26.41 31.41 11.67
N VAL A 28 -27.36 31.20 12.59
CA VAL A 28 -27.40 31.91 13.89
C VAL A 28 -26.21 31.51 14.77
N LEU A 29 -25.86 30.23 14.82
CA LEU A 29 -24.72 29.74 15.59
C LEU A 29 -23.40 30.31 15.03
N GLY A 30 -23.24 30.34 13.71
CA GLY A 30 -22.07 30.92 13.05
C GLY A 30 -21.93 32.42 13.30
N GLN A 31 -23.04 33.15 13.31
CA GLN A 31 -23.04 34.59 13.59
C GLN A 31 -22.78 34.89 15.07
N ALA A 32 -23.33 34.09 15.98
CA ALA A 32 -23.03 34.19 17.41
C ALA A 32 -21.56 33.87 17.71
N LEU A 33 -20.96 32.89 17.03
CA LEU A 33 -19.53 32.56 17.16
C LEU A 33 -18.63 33.70 16.65
N ARG A 34 -18.97 34.34 15.52
CA ARG A 34 -18.26 35.52 15.04
C ARG A 34 -18.34 36.68 16.02
N HIS A 35 -19.52 36.91 16.58
CA HIS A 35 -19.71 38.01 17.53
C HIS A 35 -19.00 37.73 18.88
N LEU A 36 -18.92 36.47 19.30
CA LEU A 36 -18.10 36.04 20.43
C LEU A 36 -16.60 36.22 20.14
N ALA A 37 -16.15 35.97 18.90
CA ALA A 37 -14.77 36.23 18.49
C ALA A 37 -14.45 37.74 18.50
N GLU A 38 -15.33 38.58 17.96
CA GLU A 38 -15.20 40.05 17.98
C GLU A 38 -15.24 40.64 19.39
N THR A 39 -16.00 40.04 20.32
CA THR A 39 -16.06 40.51 21.72
C THR A 39 -14.95 39.96 22.60
N THR A 40 -14.11 39.07 22.06
CA THR A 40 -12.95 38.53 22.77
C THR A 40 -11.61 39.04 22.23
N ASP A 41 -11.67 40.09 21.42
CA ASP A 41 -10.55 40.69 20.67
C ASP A 41 -9.64 41.62 21.50
N ASP A 42 -9.94 41.90 22.77
CA ASP A 42 -9.17 42.89 23.55
C ASP A 42 -8.11 42.25 24.48
N ASP A 43 -6.83 42.42 24.09
CA ASP A 43 -5.62 42.53 24.92
C ASP A 43 -5.14 41.34 25.78
N GLY A 44 -5.65 40.14 25.57
CA GLY A 44 -5.11 38.95 26.23
C GLY A 44 -3.64 38.69 25.86
N VAL A 45 -2.70 39.01 26.77
CA VAL A 45 -1.29 38.63 26.64
C VAL A 45 -1.12 37.19 27.11
N PHE A 46 -0.43 36.38 26.31
CA PHE A 46 -0.16 34.98 26.57
C PHE A 46 1.33 34.72 26.74
N ALA A 47 1.72 33.87 27.69
CA ALA A 47 3.11 33.45 27.85
C ALA A 47 3.35 32.16 27.06
N LEU A 48 4.23 32.21 26.06
CA LEU A 48 4.69 31.06 25.30
C LEU A 48 6.10 30.69 25.76
N ILE A 49 6.28 29.53 26.37
CA ILE A 49 7.60 29.05 26.81
C ILE A 49 8.23 28.21 25.70
N ILE A 50 9.31 28.74 25.11
CA ILE A 50 10.14 28.07 24.09
C ILE A 50 11.59 28.08 24.54
N LYS A 51 12.24 26.91 24.50
CA LYS A 51 13.59 26.69 25.05
C LYS A 51 13.74 27.18 26.49
N GLY A 52 12.66 27.08 27.28
CA GLY A 52 12.62 27.59 28.66
C GLY A 52 12.52 29.12 28.80
N GLU A 53 12.44 29.88 27.70
CA GLU A 53 12.21 31.32 27.72
C GLU A 53 10.72 31.63 27.55
N ALA A 54 10.15 32.42 28.47
CA ALA A 54 8.77 32.88 28.38
C ALA A 54 8.68 34.10 27.45
N LEU A 55 8.07 33.93 26.29
CA LEU A 55 7.77 34.98 25.33
C LEU A 55 6.34 35.47 25.58
N LEU A 56 6.14 36.76 25.85
CA LEU A 56 4.81 37.37 25.98
C LEU A 56 4.30 37.79 24.60
N LEU A 57 3.22 37.15 24.14
CA LEU A 57 2.66 37.30 22.81
C LEU A 57 1.22 37.79 22.87
N ASP A 58 0.83 38.61 21.88
CA ASP A 58 -0.56 38.99 21.67
C ASP A 58 -1.37 37.90 20.95
N ALA A 59 -2.69 38.08 20.87
CA ALA A 59 -3.60 37.14 20.21
C ALA A 59 -3.36 37.02 18.69
N SER A 60 -2.93 38.08 18.02
CA SER A 60 -2.68 38.06 16.56
C SER A 60 -1.46 37.20 16.20
N VAL A 61 -0.45 37.22 17.07
CA VAL A 61 0.78 36.43 16.96
C VAL A 61 0.48 34.96 17.19
N LEU A 62 -0.51 34.65 18.03
CA LEU A 62 -0.95 33.28 18.30
C LEU A 62 -1.64 32.64 17.08
N ASP A 63 -2.43 33.40 16.33
CA ASP A 63 -2.97 32.93 15.04
C ASP A 63 -1.86 32.66 14.02
N ALA A 64 -0.80 33.48 14.02
CA ALA A 64 0.38 33.20 13.20
C ALA A 64 1.06 31.90 13.62
N LEU A 65 1.20 31.67 14.93
CA LEU A 65 1.79 30.44 15.47
C LEU A 65 0.98 29.21 15.05
N ASN A 66 -0.35 29.28 15.14
CA ASN A 66 -1.24 28.20 14.71
C ASN A 66 -1.11 27.90 13.20
N ARG A 67 -1.02 28.94 12.36
CA ARG A 67 -0.78 28.75 10.92
C ARG A 67 0.58 28.12 10.64
N ASP A 68 1.62 28.53 11.37
CA ASP A 68 2.98 27.98 11.21
C ASP A 68 3.05 26.52 11.68
N LEU A 69 2.38 26.19 12.79
CA LEU A 69 2.22 24.82 13.29
C LEU A 69 1.55 23.89 12.26
N ARG A 70 0.48 24.35 11.62
CA ARG A 70 -0.20 23.59 10.55
C ARG A 70 0.70 23.37 9.35
N ARG A 71 1.37 24.44 8.89
CA ARG A 71 2.28 24.37 7.73
C ARG A 71 3.40 23.36 8.01
N PHE A 72 3.96 23.40 9.20
CA PHE A 72 5.00 22.48 9.63
C PHE A 72 4.52 21.02 9.63
N SER A 73 3.36 20.74 10.24
CA SER A 73 2.77 19.39 10.25
C SER A 73 2.50 18.86 8.84
N GLN A 74 2.03 19.71 7.91
CA GLN A 74 1.83 19.32 6.50
C GLN A 74 3.15 19.02 5.79
N GLN A 75 4.18 19.83 6.01
CA GLN A 75 5.51 19.60 5.44
C GLN A 75 6.15 18.31 5.96
N GLU A 76 6.02 18.03 7.25
CA GLU A 76 6.49 16.79 7.86
C GLU A 76 5.79 15.56 7.25
N GLN A 77 4.48 15.63 7.09
CA GLN A 77 3.70 14.55 6.47
C GLN A 77 4.13 14.29 5.02
N GLN A 78 4.34 15.35 4.23
CA GLN A 78 4.81 15.23 2.84
C GLN A 78 6.22 14.61 2.77
N GLN A 79 7.13 15.01 3.67
CA GLN A 79 8.48 14.45 3.73
C GLN A 79 8.46 12.96 4.10
N LEU A 80 7.67 12.59 5.12
CA LEU A 80 7.50 11.19 5.50
C LEU A 80 6.87 10.36 4.38
N ALA A 81 5.84 10.88 3.71
CA ALA A 81 5.20 10.21 2.59
C ALA A 81 6.18 9.99 1.42
N THR A 82 6.93 11.02 1.03
CA THR A 82 7.95 10.92 -0.03
C THR A 82 9.04 9.91 0.31
N TRP A 83 9.46 9.88 1.59
CA TRP A 83 10.44 8.89 2.05
C TRP A 83 9.87 7.46 2.01
N MET A 84 8.64 7.27 2.50
CA MET A 84 8.00 5.95 2.49
C MET A 84 7.79 5.43 1.08
N ASP A 85 7.43 6.29 0.13
CA ASP A 85 7.27 5.94 -1.27
C ASP A 85 8.60 5.43 -1.85
N SER A 86 9.68 6.21 -1.71
CA SER A 86 11.01 5.81 -2.15
C SER A 86 11.53 4.54 -1.47
N TRP A 87 11.31 4.40 -0.17
CA TRP A 87 11.67 3.19 0.57
C TRP A 87 10.90 1.97 0.06
N SER A 88 9.58 2.12 -0.19
CA SER A 88 8.71 1.05 -0.69
C SER A 88 9.11 0.62 -2.09
N GLU A 89 9.39 1.56 -2.99
CA GLU A 89 9.91 1.26 -4.33
C GLU A 89 11.20 0.44 -4.26
N GLN A 90 12.14 0.84 -3.41
CA GLN A 90 13.40 0.11 -3.24
C GLN A 90 13.20 -1.31 -2.71
N GLN A 91 12.27 -1.51 -1.78
CA GLN A 91 11.96 -2.85 -1.26
C GLN A 91 11.24 -3.71 -2.31
N LEU A 92 10.31 -3.13 -3.06
CA LEU A 92 9.64 -3.83 -4.15
C LEU A 92 10.63 -4.25 -5.24
N ASP A 93 11.61 -3.40 -5.57
CA ASP A 93 12.65 -3.76 -6.54
C ASP A 93 13.48 -4.96 -6.08
N GLN A 94 13.88 -4.99 -4.81
CA GLN A 94 14.60 -6.13 -4.23
C GLN A 94 13.75 -7.39 -4.22
N LEU A 95 12.49 -7.26 -3.82
CA LEU A 95 11.54 -8.37 -3.77
C LEU A 95 11.32 -8.97 -5.16
N PHE A 96 11.03 -8.13 -6.17
CA PHE A 96 10.76 -8.59 -7.53
C PHE A 96 12.00 -9.12 -8.24
N ALA A 97 13.21 -8.66 -7.88
CA ALA A 97 14.44 -9.25 -8.40
C ALA A 97 14.53 -10.77 -8.11
N LEU A 98 14.02 -11.22 -6.94
CA LEU A 98 13.93 -12.65 -6.62
C LEU A 98 13.00 -13.39 -7.59
N SER A 99 11.83 -12.82 -7.89
CA SER A 99 10.90 -13.40 -8.87
C SER A 99 11.42 -13.38 -10.29
N HIS A 100 12.16 -12.35 -10.71
CA HIS A 100 12.83 -12.35 -12.01
C HIS A 100 13.80 -13.53 -12.13
N ALA A 101 14.66 -13.75 -11.14
CA ALA A 101 15.56 -14.90 -11.11
C ALA A 101 14.80 -16.24 -11.06
N GLY A 102 13.69 -16.29 -10.33
CA GLY A 102 12.83 -17.47 -10.26
C GLY A 102 12.10 -17.77 -11.58
N VAL A 103 11.76 -16.76 -12.37
CA VAL A 103 11.23 -16.92 -13.74
C VAL A 103 12.29 -17.54 -14.64
N ASP A 104 13.55 -17.13 -14.55
CA ASP A 104 14.63 -17.75 -15.30
C ASP A 104 14.79 -19.23 -14.94
N ALA A 105 14.74 -19.55 -13.64
CA ALA A 105 14.78 -20.94 -13.17
C ALA A 105 13.56 -21.76 -13.65
N TYR A 106 12.38 -21.14 -13.74
CA TYR A 106 11.20 -21.77 -14.33
C TYR A 106 11.41 -22.06 -15.82
N LEU A 107 11.96 -21.12 -16.59
CA LEU A 107 12.22 -21.30 -18.02
C LEU A 107 13.29 -22.35 -18.28
N ASP A 108 14.34 -22.40 -17.45
CA ASP A 108 15.35 -23.45 -17.50
C ASP A 108 14.72 -24.83 -17.29
N TRP A 109 13.81 -24.97 -16.33
CA TRP A 109 13.04 -26.20 -16.14
C TRP A 109 12.11 -26.48 -17.34
N TYR A 110 11.38 -25.47 -17.84
CA TYR A 110 10.42 -25.61 -18.93
C TYR A 110 11.08 -26.14 -20.21
N TYR A 111 12.28 -25.62 -20.51
CA TYR A 111 13.14 -26.02 -21.62
C TYR A 111 14.20 -27.07 -21.20
N SER A 112 13.97 -27.81 -20.12
CA SER A 112 14.79 -28.99 -19.78
C SER A 112 14.15 -30.27 -20.33
N MET A 113 14.96 -31.31 -20.54
CA MET A 113 14.45 -32.64 -20.91
C MET A 113 13.47 -33.21 -19.87
N PRO A 114 13.74 -33.18 -18.54
CA PRO A 114 12.77 -33.60 -17.55
C PRO A 114 11.46 -32.79 -17.62
N GLY A 115 11.56 -31.48 -17.85
CA GLY A 115 10.40 -30.60 -18.01
C GLY A 115 9.56 -30.94 -19.23
N SER A 116 10.17 -31.23 -20.39
CA SER A 116 9.44 -31.61 -21.60
C SER A 116 8.64 -32.91 -21.41
N TYR A 117 9.25 -33.94 -20.81
CA TYR A 117 8.55 -35.20 -20.52
C TYR A 117 7.44 -35.03 -19.47
N LEU A 118 7.65 -34.21 -18.44
CA LEU A 118 6.62 -33.93 -17.45
C LEU A 118 5.44 -33.16 -18.07
N ARG A 119 5.71 -32.16 -18.92
CA ARG A 119 4.68 -31.45 -19.68
C ARG A 119 3.90 -32.40 -20.59
N LEU A 120 4.57 -33.30 -21.27
CA LEU A 120 3.93 -34.32 -22.11
C LEU A 120 3.00 -35.23 -21.29
N TYR A 121 3.47 -35.71 -20.14
CA TYR A 121 2.69 -36.54 -19.23
C TYR A 121 1.40 -35.85 -18.76
N HIS A 122 1.51 -34.60 -18.30
CA HIS A 122 0.34 -33.83 -17.86
C HIS A 122 -0.56 -33.38 -19.01
N ALA A 123 -0.01 -33.19 -20.22
CA ALA A 123 -0.82 -32.97 -21.41
C ALA A 123 -1.73 -34.17 -21.70
N MET A 124 -1.22 -35.40 -21.53
CA MET A 124 -2.01 -36.62 -21.70
C MET A 124 -3.12 -36.78 -20.66
N LYS A 125 -2.89 -36.29 -19.44
CA LYS A 125 -3.88 -36.31 -18.35
C LYS A 125 -4.92 -35.18 -18.45
N GLY A 126 -4.63 -34.14 -19.23
CA GLY A 126 -5.48 -32.95 -19.32
C GLY A 126 -5.27 -31.93 -18.19
N ASP A 127 -4.26 -32.11 -17.35
CA ASP A 127 -3.93 -31.25 -16.20
C ASP A 127 -2.68 -30.37 -16.44
N LEU A 128 -2.20 -30.27 -17.68
CA LEU A 128 -0.99 -29.51 -18.04
C LEU A 128 -1.04 -28.04 -17.57
N SER A 129 -2.18 -27.36 -17.71
CA SER A 129 -2.28 -25.94 -17.33
C SER A 129 -2.04 -25.74 -15.83
N GLU A 130 -2.70 -26.56 -15.01
CA GLU A 130 -2.54 -26.52 -13.55
C GLU A 130 -1.10 -26.87 -13.15
N GLN A 131 -0.49 -27.87 -13.80
CA GLN A 131 0.89 -28.21 -13.52
C GLN A 131 1.88 -27.10 -13.91
N LEU A 132 1.68 -26.41 -15.04
CA LEU A 132 2.53 -25.29 -15.44
C LEU A 132 2.42 -24.13 -14.45
N GLU A 133 1.21 -23.83 -13.98
CA GLU A 133 0.95 -22.84 -12.93
C GLU A 133 1.66 -23.22 -11.63
N ASN A 134 1.50 -24.47 -11.17
CA ASN A 134 2.17 -24.96 -9.96
C ASN A 134 3.71 -24.88 -10.07
N GLN A 135 4.28 -25.22 -11.24
CA GLN A 135 5.73 -25.14 -11.44
C GLN A 135 6.24 -23.70 -11.51
N LEU A 136 5.47 -22.78 -12.11
CA LEU A 136 5.81 -21.36 -12.06
C LEU A 136 5.72 -20.86 -10.63
N GLN A 137 4.65 -21.18 -9.90
CA GLN A 137 4.50 -20.77 -8.50
C GLN A 137 5.67 -21.25 -7.64
N GLN A 138 5.95 -22.55 -7.75
CA GLN A 138 7.00 -23.18 -6.96
C GLN A 138 8.38 -22.59 -7.26
N ARG A 139 8.69 -22.26 -8.51
CA ARG A 139 10.04 -21.79 -8.90
C ARG A 139 10.20 -20.28 -8.84
N ALA A 140 9.21 -19.54 -9.34
CA ALA A 140 9.22 -18.08 -9.41
C ALA A 140 8.95 -17.41 -8.07
N PHE A 141 8.22 -18.07 -7.15
CA PHE A 141 7.83 -17.46 -5.87
C PHE A 141 8.33 -18.22 -4.64
N GLU A 142 8.13 -19.54 -4.58
CA GLU A 142 8.47 -20.30 -3.36
C GLU A 142 9.99 -20.54 -3.25
N GLN A 143 10.60 -21.14 -4.27
CA GLN A 143 12.04 -21.47 -4.28
C GLN A 143 12.94 -20.25 -4.47
N SER A 144 12.42 -19.16 -5.04
CA SER A 144 13.16 -17.90 -5.18
C SER A 144 13.29 -17.14 -3.86
N GLY A 145 12.54 -17.54 -2.82
CA GLY A 145 12.46 -16.81 -1.55
C GLY A 145 11.55 -15.58 -1.60
N PHE A 146 10.87 -15.33 -2.72
CA PHE A 146 9.94 -14.19 -2.84
C PHE A 146 8.85 -14.22 -1.77
N VAL A 147 8.24 -15.38 -1.52
CA VAL A 147 7.14 -15.50 -0.53
C VAL A 147 7.63 -15.14 0.88
N GLU A 148 8.83 -15.59 1.25
CA GLU A 148 9.43 -15.27 2.55
C GLU A 148 9.81 -13.78 2.63
N ALA A 149 10.41 -13.24 1.57
CA ALA A 149 10.76 -11.82 1.51
C ALA A 149 9.53 -10.90 1.55
N LEU A 150 8.42 -11.30 0.95
CA LEU A 150 7.15 -10.56 1.01
C LEU A 150 6.57 -10.56 2.43
N ASP A 151 6.67 -11.68 3.16
CA ASP A 151 6.26 -11.76 4.56
C ASP A 151 7.13 -10.83 5.43
N GLN A 152 8.45 -10.88 5.24
CA GLN A 152 9.42 -10.00 5.90
C GLN A 152 9.19 -8.51 5.56
N LEU A 153 8.81 -8.20 4.32
CA LEU A 153 8.51 -6.83 3.89
C LEU A 153 7.38 -6.22 4.73
N SER A 154 6.32 -6.99 5.03
CA SER A 154 5.19 -6.47 5.82
C SER A 154 5.60 -6.06 7.24
N VAL A 155 6.50 -6.84 7.86
CA VAL A 155 7.07 -6.56 9.18
C VAL A 155 8.01 -5.35 9.08
N ALA A 156 8.95 -5.40 8.14
CA ALA A 156 9.94 -4.35 7.92
C ALA A 156 9.29 -3.00 7.57
N TYR A 157 8.15 -2.99 6.86
CA TYR A 157 7.41 -1.78 6.51
C TYR A 157 7.00 -1.00 7.75
N THR A 158 6.41 -1.70 8.71
CA THR A 158 5.91 -1.08 9.95
C THR A 158 7.09 -0.60 10.80
N GLU A 159 8.15 -1.39 10.91
CA GLU A 159 9.36 -1.02 11.64
C GLU A 159 10.09 0.17 10.99
N ALA A 160 10.25 0.17 9.67
CA ALA A 160 10.91 1.23 8.93
C ALA A 160 10.14 2.55 9.02
N PHE A 161 8.81 2.50 8.87
CA PHE A 161 7.94 3.66 9.08
C PHE A 161 8.19 4.28 10.45
N GLN A 162 8.24 3.47 11.51
CA GLN A 162 8.44 3.95 12.88
C GLN A 162 9.83 4.50 13.14
N GLN A 163 10.87 3.80 12.70
CA GLN A 163 12.24 4.25 12.89
C GLN A 163 12.46 5.60 12.21
N GLN A 164 11.99 5.73 10.97
CA GLN A 164 12.10 6.98 10.24
C GLN A 164 11.27 8.10 10.88
N LEU A 165 10.09 7.77 11.39
CA LEU A 165 9.24 8.69 12.12
C LEU A 165 9.99 9.38 13.25
N LEU A 166 10.68 8.58 14.07
CA LEU A 166 11.46 9.05 15.21
C LEU A 166 12.64 9.91 14.76
N ILE A 167 13.34 9.51 13.70
CA ILE A 167 14.48 10.26 13.15
C ILE A 167 14.03 11.63 12.63
N LEU A 168 13.01 11.66 11.77
CA LEU A 168 12.50 12.92 11.19
C LEU A 168 12.00 13.85 12.28
N GLN A 169 11.27 13.32 13.25
CA GLN A 169 10.72 14.09 14.36
C GLN A 169 11.81 14.72 15.24
N GLN A 170 12.86 13.96 15.60
CA GLN A 170 13.97 14.48 16.40
C GLN A 170 14.75 15.58 15.67
N GLN A 171 15.05 15.35 14.38
CA GLN A 171 15.77 16.33 13.56
C GLN A 171 14.97 17.62 13.38
N GLN A 172 13.67 17.48 13.10
CA GLN A 172 12.84 18.64 12.84
C GLN A 172 12.50 19.42 14.10
N LEU A 173 12.22 18.77 15.24
CA LEU A 173 11.85 19.46 16.48
C LEU A 173 12.92 20.48 16.92
N ALA A 174 14.21 20.10 16.85
CA ALA A 174 15.29 21.01 17.20
C ALA A 174 15.35 22.22 16.24
N SER A 175 15.24 21.97 14.94
CA SER A 175 15.24 23.03 13.93
C SER A 175 14.05 23.97 14.07
N TRP A 176 12.89 23.41 14.40
CA TRP A 176 11.63 24.13 14.49
C TRP A 176 11.54 24.96 15.77
N GLN A 177 11.94 24.40 16.92
CA GLN A 177 12.08 25.18 18.15
C GLN A 177 13.00 26.39 17.95
N GLN A 178 14.08 26.24 17.19
CA GLN A 178 14.95 27.35 16.85
C GLN A 178 14.27 28.38 15.94
N GLN A 179 13.57 27.95 14.89
CA GLN A 179 12.86 28.84 13.98
C GLN A 179 11.74 29.62 14.68
N LEU A 180 10.92 28.94 15.49
CA LEU A 180 9.89 29.60 16.27
C LEU A 180 10.49 30.59 17.27
N HIS A 181 11.51 30.19 18.02
CA HIS A 181 12.16 31.09 18.96
C HIS A 181 12.65 32.36 18.26
N GLN A 182 13.36 32.24 17.14
CA GLN A 182 13.85 33.39 16.37
C GLN A 182 12.71 34.27 15.83
N GLN A 183 11.64 33.65 15.31
CA GLN A 183 10.52 34.37 14.71
C GLN A 183 9.67 35.11 15.75
N TYR A 184 9.45 34.50 16.93
CA TYR A 184 8.55 35.03 17.96
C TYR A 184 9.27 35.87 19.01
N ALA A 185 10.57 35.67 19.25
CA ALA A 185 11.37 36.57 20.10
C ALA A 185 11.38 38.01 19.57
N ALA A 186 11.41 38.19 18.24
CA ALA A 186 11.35 39.51 17.60
C ALA A 186 9.96 40.19 17.70
N ARG A 187 8.92 39.45 18.10
CA ARG A 187 7.52 39.92 18.18
C ARG A 187 7.01 40.02 19.60
N GLN A 188 7.89 39.92 20.60
CA GLN A 188 7.49 40.06 21.99
C GLN A 188 6.93 41.46 22.26
N VAL A 189 5.85 41.52 23.04
CA VAL A 189 5.34 42.77 23.57
C VAL A 189 6.35 43.27 24.60
N THR A 190 7.29 44.11 24.15
CA THR A 190 8.17 44.84 25.07
C THR A 190 7.30 45.85 25.78
N GLY A 191 7.24 45.81 27.12
CA GLY A 191 6.38 46.66 27.96
C GLY A 191 6.64 48.18 27.89
N GLY A 192 7.29 48.66 26.82
CA GLY A 192 7.59 50.05 26.54
C GLY A 192 6.43 50.75 25.82
N SER A 193 5.45 51.20 26.58
CA SER A 193 4.71 52.47 26.38
C SER A 193 3.59 52.70 27.40
N ALA A 194 3.57 51.95 28.50
CA ALA A 194 2.70 52.23 29.63
C ALA A 194 3.42 53.11 30.66
N GLU A 195 3.80 54.34 30.27
CA GLU A 195 4.40 55.31 31.20
C GLU A 195 3.40 55.77 32.30
N ASN A 196 2.13 55.34 32.23
CA ASN A 196 1.09 55.68 33.20
C ASN A 196 0.24 54.49 33.71
N THR A 197 0.52 53.26 33.31
CA THR A 197 -0.22 52.10 33.84
C THR A 197 0.62 51.50 34.96
N THR A 198 0.18 51.71 36.20
CA THR A 198 0.75 51.11 37.41
C THR A 198 1.12 49.65 37.14
N ALA A 199 2.36 49.28 37.44
CA ALA A 199 2.99 47.98 37.24
C ALA A 199 2.35 46.83 38.05
N SER A 200 1.02 46.72 38.04
CA SER A 200 0.34 45.46 38.26
C SER A 200 0.87 44.52 37.17
N ALA A 201 1.65 43.55 37.62
CA ALA A 201 2.24 42.52 36.79
C ALA A 201 1.21 42.06 35.74
N LEU A 202 1.57 42.16 34.47
CA LEU A 202 0.86 41.50 33.38
C LEU A 202 0.97 40.00 33.67
N GLU A 203 0.11 39.49 34.55
CA GLU A 203 -0.02 38.06 34.76
C GLU A 203 -0.57 37.49 33.45
N PRO A 204 0.19 36.61 32.78
CA PRO A 204 -0.26 36.07 31.52
C PRO A 204 -1.58 35.34 31.75
N ALA A 205 -2.56 35.60 30.88
CA ALA A 205 -3.86 34.94 30.99
C ALA A 205 -3.72 33.41 30.90
N PHE A 206 -2.68 32.94 30.19
CA PHE A 206 -2.22 31.56 30.28
C PHE A 206 -0.76 31.40 29.88
N THR A 207 -0.20 30.24 30.25
CA THR A 207 1.15 29.82 29.90
C THR A 207 1.12 28.55 29.06
N ILE A 208 1.65 28.61 27.84
CA ILE A 208 1.86 27.43 26.98
C ILE A 208 3.31 26.96 27.14
N HIS A 209 3.50 25.76 27.67
CA HIS A 209 4.79 25.11 27.66
C HIS A 209 4.98 24.36 26.33
N LEU A 210 5.45 25.06 25.29
CA LEU A 210 5.57 24.46 23.96
C LEU A 210 6.61 23.34 23.96
N ASP A 211 7.75 23.53 24.62
CA ASP A 211 8.77 22.47 24.72
C ASP A 211 8.22 21.21 25.39
N GLN A 212 7.39 21.37 26.41
CA GLN A 212 6.81 20.25 27.15
C GLN A 212 5.72 19.56 26.32
N ALA A 213 4.85 20.34 25.67
CA ALA A 213 3.82 19.83 24.76
C ALA A 213 4.42 19.05 23.58
N LEU A 214 5.64 19.39 23.18
CA LEU A 214 6.38 18.71 22.11
C LEU A 214 7.27 17.58 22.62
N GLN A 215 7.92 17.70 23.77
CA GLN A 215 8.85 16.67 24.27
C GLN A 215 8.14 15.49 24.92
N LEU A 216 7.07 15.70 25.69
CA LEU A 216 6.52 14.65 26.55
C LEU A 216 5.67 13.60 25.83
N ASP A 217 5.23 13.85 24.59
CA ASP A 217 4.22 13.02 23.92
C ASP A 217 4.56 12.62 22.47
N LEU A 218 5.74 12.99 21.98
CA LEU A 218 6.18 12.63 20.64
C LEU A 218 6.79 11.23 20.55
N ALA A 219 7.22 10.64 21.69
CA ALA A 219 7.55 9.23 21.76
C ALA A 219 6.24 8.42 21.65
N ALA A 220 6.04 7.74 20.52
CA ALA A 220 4.93 6.83 20.34
C ALA A 220 4.88 5.86 21.52
N THR A 221 3.77 5.85 22.27
CA THR A 221 3.64 4.92 23.39
C THR A 221 3.44 3.50 22.84
N GLU A 222 3.74 2.48 23.65
CA GLU A 222 3.42 1.08 23.34
C GLU A 222 1.92 0.90 22.99
N ALA A 223 1.05 1.71 23.58
CA ALA A 223 -0.38 1.71 23.28
C ALA A 223 -0.69 2.28 21.89
N ASP A 224 0.01 3.35 21.49
CA ASP A 224 -0.10 3.92 20.14
C ASP A 224 0.44 2.92 19.10
N PHE A 225 1.54 2.24 19.42
CA PHE A 225 2.08 1.15 18.60
C PHE A 225 1.04 0.04 18.39
N ARG A 226 0.41 -0.45 19.46
CA ARG A 226 -0.65 -1.47 19.36
C ARG A 226 -1.84 -0.95 18.56
N ARG A 227 -2.20 0.33 18.71
CA ARG A 227 -3.27 0.94 17.91
C ARG A 227 -2.92 0.97 16.43
N TRP A 228 -1.71 1.38 16.07
CA TRP A 228 -1.24 1.41 14.68
C TRP A 228 -1.13 0.01 14.10
N GLN A 229 -0.69 -0.96 14.90
CA GLN A 229 -0.66 -2.37 14.51
C GLN A 229 -2.08 -2.93 14.34
N GLN A 230 -3.06 -2.49 15.14
CA GLN A 230 -4.45 -2.91 14.99
C GLN A 230 -5.19 -2.18 13.85
N SER A 231 -4.84 -0.92 13.57
CA SER A 231 -5.47 -0.10 12.52
C SER A 231 -4.84 -0.31 11.14
N GLY A 232 -3.55 -0.63 11.10
CA GLY A 232 -2.85 -1.09 9.92
C GLY A 232 -3.25 -2.54 9.68
N SER A 233 -4.29 -2.75 8.88
CA SER A 233 -4.78 -4.04 8.38
C SER A 233 -3.73 -4.93 7.71
N LEU A 234 -2.48 -4.48 7.61
CA LEU A 234 -1.29 -5.25 7.25
C LEU A 234 -0.83 -6.20 8.37
N SER A 235 -1.13 -5.90 9.63
CA SER A 235 -0.68 -6.70 10.75
C SER A 235 -1.70 -7.78 11.10
N VAL A 236 -1.37 -8.96 10.60
CA VAL A 236 -1.81 -10.30 11.01
C VAL A 236 -1.71 -10.48 12.54
N ALA A 237 -2.60 -9.85 13.31
CA ALA A 237 -2.61 -10.04 14.77
C ALA A 237 -3.23 -11.39 15.19
N ALA A 238 -3.54 -12.29 14.24
CA ALA A 238 -4.01 -13.64 14.52
C ALA A 238 -3.55 -14.66 13.44
N GLY A 239 -2.24 -14.77 13.22
CA GLY A 239 -1.62 -16.02 12.71
C GLY A 239 -1.93 -16.47 11.28
N ALA A 240 -2.43 -15.62 10.39
CA ALA A 240 -2.58 -15.93 8.97
C ALA A 240 -2.05 -14.81 8.08
N SER A 241 -0.91 -15.06 7.45
CA SER A 241 -0.31 -14.37 6.30
C SER A 241 -1.34 -14.07 5.18
N VAL A 242 -2.14 -13.00 5.32
CA VAL A 242 -3.21 -12.67 4.36
C VAL A 242 -2.64 -12.17 3.02
N LEU A 243 -1.43 -11.58 3.02
CA LEU A 243 -0.82 -11.06 1.79
C LEU A 243 0.08 -12.07 1.06
N ALA A 244 0.82 -12.93 1.75
CA ALA A 244 1.92 -13.65 1.08
C ALA A 244 1.49 -14.86 0.24
N LEU A 245 0.68 -15.77 0.80
CA LEU A 245 0.35 -17.05 0.15
C LEU A 245 -0.83 -17.00 -0.83
N PRO A 246 -2.00 -16.43 -0.49
CA PRO A 246 -3.11 -16.39 -1.43
C PRO A 246 -2.82 -15.46 -2.61
N ALA A 247 -2.07 -14.36 -2.42
CA ALA A 247 -1.71 -13.46 -3.51
C ALA A 247 -0.78 -14.15 -4.52
N ALA A 248 0.28 -14.82 -4.08
CA ALA A 248 1.21 -15.51 -4.98
C ALA A 248 0.51 -16.55 -5.87
N ARG A 249 -0.41 -17.33 -5.29
CA ARG A 249 -1.17 -18.35 -6.05
C ARG A 249 -2.17 -17.73 -7.03
N VAL A 250 -2.97 -16.77 -6.58
CA VAL A 250 -3.93 -16.06 -7.45
C VAL A 250 -3.19 -15.38 -8.62
N MET A 251 -2.00 -14.86 -8.37
CA MET A 251 -1.21 -14.16 -9.37
C MET A 251 -0.47 -15.11 -10.32
N ALA A 252 0.05 -16.26 -9.86
CA ALA A 252 0.56 -17.30 -10.74
C ALA A 252 -0.51 -17.73 -11.77
N GLY A 253 -1.75 -17.92 -11.31
CA GLY A 253 -2.89 -18.19 -12.18
C GLY A 253 -3.20 -17.05 -13.16
N ARG A 254 -3.19 -15.78 -12.71
CA ARG A 254 -3.41 -14.63 -13.60
C ARG A 254 -2.30 -14.45 -14.63
N LEU A 255 -1.04 -14.64 -14.24
CA LEU A 255 0.11 -14.65 -15.14
C LEU A 255 -0.10 -15.71 -16.21
N MET A 256 -0.39 -16.96 -15.83
CA MET A 256 -0.62 -18.06 -16.78
C MET A 256 -1.84 -17.87 -17.68
N GLN A 257 -2.90 -17.23 -17.18
CA GLN A 257 -4.08 -16.92 -17.99
C GLN A 257 -3.79 -15.86 -19.06
N ARG A 258 -2.91 -14.90 -18.76
CA ARG A 258 -2.50 -13.87 -19.72
C ARG A 258 -1.40 -14.34 -20.66
N THR A 259 -0.49 -15.21 -20.20
CA THR A 259 0.75 -15.55 -20.92
C THR A 259 0.60 -16.57 -22.07
N GLY A 260 -0.55 -16.60 -22.74
CA GLY A 260 -0.74 -17.45 -23.91
C GLY A 260 -0.52 -18.95 -23.68
N VAL A 261 -0.63 -19.48 -22.45
CA VAL A 261 -0.42 -20.91 -22.11
C VAL A 261 -1.25 -21.85 -22.98
N ARG A 262 -2.41 -21.40 -23.46
CA ARG A 262 -3.23 -22.12 -24.44
C ARG A 262 -2.46 -22.48 -25.72
N SER A 263 -1.51 -21.64 -26.14
CA SER A 263 -0.63 -21.91 -27.27
C SER A 263 0.32 -23.08 -26.99
N ALA A 264 0.91 -23.13 -25.79
CA ALA A 264 1.80 -24.22 -25.38
C ALA A 264 1.06 -25.55 -25.28
N VAL A 265 -0.16 -25.55 -24.76
CA VAL A 265 -1.03 -26.73 -24.75
C VAL A 265 -1.29 -27.21 -26.17
N ASN A 266 -1.67 -26.30 -27.08
CA ASN A 266 -1.94 -26.65 -28.47
C ASN A 266 -0.69 -27.16 -29.23
N VAL A 267 0.49 -26.59 -28.98
CA VAL A 267 1.76 -27.06 -29.58
C VAL A 267 2.12 -28.44 -29.03
N THR A 268 2.00 -28.65 -27.72
CA THR A 268 2.30 -29.95 -27.08
C THR A 268 1.33 -31.03 -27.58
N LEU A 269 0.03 -30.72 -27.68
CA LEU A 269 -0.97 -31.63 -28.25
C LEU A 269 -0.72 -31.93 -29.73
N ARG A 270 -0.28 -30.94 -30.53
CA ARG A 270 0.12 -31.17 -31.94
C ARG A 270 1.37 -32.03 -32.05
N TYR A 271 2.34 -31.86 -31.16
CA TYR A 271 3.53 -32.70 -31.10
C TYR A 271 3.15 -34.15 -30.72
N LEU A 272 2.30 -34.31 -29.71
CA LEU A 272 1.68 -35.60 -29.32
C LEU A 272 1.03 -36.29 -30.51
N ALA A 273 0.14 -35.59 -31.22
CA ALA A 273 -0.59 -36.14 -32.36
C ALA A 273 0.34 -36.59 -33.51
N ARG A 274 1.51 -35.95 -33.66
CA ARG A 274 2.53 -36.33 -34.66
C ARG A 274 3.41 -37.48 -34.18
N LEU A 275 3.63 -37.60 -32.87
CA LEU A 275 4.40 -38.68 -32.28
C LEU A 275 3.61 -39.98 -32.16
N THR A 276 2.30 -39.96 -31.90
CA THR A 276 1.49 -41.18 -31.69
C THR A 276 1.70 -42.24 -32.78
N PRO A 277 1.60 -41.94 -34.09
CA PRO A 277 1.81 -42.95 -35.13
C PRO A 277 3.28 -43.41 -35.24
N ARG A 278 4.27 -42.55 -34.96
CA ARG A 278 5.70 -42.90 -35.03
C ARG A 278 6.17 -43.69 -33.81
N VAL A 279 5.66 -43.39 -32.63
CA VAL A 279 5.92 -44.14 -31.39
C VAL A 279 5.22 -45.50 -31.46
N ALA A 280 3.97 -45.57 -31.92
CA ALA A 280 3.29 -46.85 -32.15
C ALA A 280 4.03 -47.72 -33.18
N ALA A 281 4.50 -47.12 -34.29
CA ALA A 281 5.32 -47.81 -35.29
C ALA A 281 6.70 -48.23 -34.76
N ALA A 282 7.35 -47.40 -33.95
CA ALA A 282 8.65 -47.70 -33.35
C ALA A 282 8.54 -48.76 -32.25
N MET A 283 7.47 -48.78 -31.45
CA MET A 283 7.21 -49.81 -30.44
C MET A 283 6.82 -51.15 -31.08
N THR A 284 6.07 -51.14 -32.18
CA THR A 284 5.78 -52.36 -32.95
C THR A 284 7.01 -52.88 -33.69
N ALA A 285 7.83 -52.01 -34.29
CA ALA A 285 9.08 -52.39 -34.94
C ALA A 285 10.17 -52.80 -33.94
N SER A 286 10.28 -52.15 -32.77
CA SER A 286 11.25 -52.53 -31.73
C SER A 286 10.85 -53.82 -31.00
N GLY A 287 9.54 -54.07 -30.81
CA GLY A 287 9.03 -55.36 -30.34
C GLY A 287 9.35 -56.51 -31.29
N ALA A 288 9.28 -56.30 -32.60
CA ALA A 288 9.67 -57.30 -33.60
C ALA A 288 11.20 -57.49 -33.68
N ALA A 289 11.99 -56.42 -33.57
CA ALA A 289 13.46 -56.49 -33.64
C ALA A 289 14.11 -57.05 -32.35
N THR A 290 13.56 -56.77 -31.17
CA THR A 290 14.04 -57.35 -29.90
C THR A 290 13.63 -58.81 -29.74
N ALA A 291 12.45 -59.20 -30.25
CA ALA A 291 12.05 -60.61 -30.32
C ALA A 291 12.89 -61.41 -31.34
N ALA A 292 13.36 -60.78 -32.43
CA ALA A 292 14.22 -61.41 -33.42
C ALA A 292 15.71 -61.49 -33.00
N ALA A 293 16.14 -60.69 -32.02
CA ALA A 293 17.54 -60.59 -31.58
C ALA A 293 17.85 -61.24 -30.21
N ALA A 294 16.93 -62.01 -29.63
CA ALA A 294 17.24 -62.87 -28.48
C ALA A 294 16.52 -64.22 -28.60
N PRO A 295 17.28 -65.30 -28.85
CA PRO A 295 17.83 -66.01 -27.70
C PRO A 295 19.36 -66.10 -27.76
N SER A 296 20.02 -65.73 -26.66
CA SER A 296 21.46 -65.91 -26.37
C SER A 296 22.48 -64.96 -27.05
N GLY A 297 22.70 -63.77 -26.46
CA GLY A 297 23.91 -62.98 -26.77
C GLY A 297 24.01 -61.61 -26.07
N PRO A 298 25.18 -61.23 -25.49
CA PRO A 298 25.41 -59.91 -24.88
C PRO A 298 25.21 -58.71 -25.82
N GLY A 299 25.19 -58.93 -27.15
CA GLY A 299 25.02 -57.88 -28.16
C GLY A 299 23.62 -57.28 -28.27
N ALA A 300 22.57 -57.97 -27.80
CA ALA A 300 21.19 -57.46 -27.87
C ALA A 300 20.96 -56.21 -27.00
N LEU A 301 21.72 -56.06 -25.90
CA LEU A 301 21.70 -54.87 -25.05
C LEU A 301 22.30 -53.64 -25.76
N VAL A 302 23.28 -53.84 -26.64
CA VAL A 302 23.96 -52.75 -27.34
C VAL A 302 23.07 -52.15 -28.43
N ALA A 303 22.35 -52.99 -29.19
CA ALA A 303 21.45 -52.51 -30.24
C ALA A 303 20.25 -51.71 -29.68
N GLY A 304 19.68 -52.15 -28.56
CA GLY A 304 18.62 -51.42 -27.86
C GLY A 304 19.08 -50.08 -27.25
N ALA A 305 20.34 -50.01 -26.78
CA ALA A 305 20.89 -48.77 -26.25
C ALA A 305 21.13 -47.71 -27.34
N THR A 306 21.55 -48.11 -28.55
CA THR A 306 21.85 -47.17 -29.64
C THR A 306 20.62 -46.46 -30.24
N THR A 307 19.45 -47.10 -30.22
CA THR A 307 18.23 -46.46 -30.73
C THR A 307 17.69 -45.43 -29.73
N LEU A 308 17.70 -45.74 -28.42
CA LEU A 308 17.32 -44.80 -27.37
C LEU A 308 18.18 -43.53 -27.36
N THR A 309 19.50 -43.65 -27.56
CA THR A 309 20.38 -42.49 -27.58
C THR A 309 20.11 -41.55 -28.75
N LEU A 310 19.82 -42.07 -29.95
CA LEU A 310 19.46 -41.25 -31.11
C LEU A 310 18.16 -40.46 -30.88
N PHE A 311 17.15 -41.07 -30.25
CA PHE A 311 15.91 -40.36 -29.90
C PHE A 311 16.17 -39.22 -28.91
N VAL A 312 16.90 -39.49 -27.82
CA VAL A 312 17.22 -38.49 -26.79
C VAL A 312 18.00 -37.31 -27.38
N VAL A 313 18.97 -37.55 -28.26
CA VAL A 313 19.74 -36.49 -28.92
C VAL A 313 18.85 -35.65 -29.86
N SER A 314 17.95 -36.28 -30.61
CA SER A 314 17.04 -35.57 -31.52
C SER A 314 16.03 -34.70 -30.76
N ASP A 315 15.46 -35.20 -29.65
CA ASP A 315 14.56 -34.46 -28.79
C ASP A 315 15.29 -33.28 -28.13
N TRP A 316 16.52 -33.49 -27.65
CA TRP A 316 17.35 -32.43 -27.08
C TRP A 316 17.65 -31.32 -28.11
N ALA A 317 18.02 -31.68 -29.33
CA ALA A 317 18.30 -30.70 -30.39
C ALA A 317 17.05 -29.89 -30.78
N LEU A 318 15.90 -30.55 -30.90
CA LEU A 318 14.62 -29.88 -31.17
C LEU A 318 14.24 -28.92 -30.03
N LEU A 319 14.40 -29.38 -28.79
CA LEU A 319 14.11 -28.59 -27.61
C LEU A 319 15.03 -27.36 -27.51
N LYS A 320 16.31 -27.49 -27.87
CA LYS A 320 17.24 -26.35 -27.92
C LYS A 320 16.90 -25.36 -29.03
N ALA A 321 16.40 -25.84 -30.17
CA ALA A 321 15.89 -24.96 -31.21
C ALA A 321 14.62 -24.20 -30.74
N GLU A 322 13.70 -24.89 -30.04
CA GLU A 322 12.51 -24.26 -29.47
C GLU A 322 12.87 -23.21 -28.41
N GLU A 323 13.81 -23.54 -27.52
CA GLU A 323 14.34 -22.63 -26.50
C GLU A 323 14.92 -21.37 -27.15
N ALA A 324 15.80 -21.51 -28.14
CA ALA A 324 16.43 -20.37 -28.81
C ALA A 324 15.42 -19.43 -29.49
N ILE A 325 14.31 -19.97 -30.01
CA ILE A 325 13.28 -19.19 -30.71
C ILE A 325 12.28 -18.55 -29.74
N TYR A 326 11.79 -19.30 -28.75
CA TYR A 326 10.63 -18.88 -27.95
C TYR A 326 10.94 -18.46 -26.51
N ARG A 327 12.13 -18.78 -25.99
CA ARG A 327 12.51 -18.40 -24.61
C ARG A 327 12.47 -16.88 -24.39
N PRO A 328 13.01 -16.02 -25.29
CA PRO A 328 13.01 -14.58 -25.06
C PRO A 328 11.59 -14.00 -24.98
N ASP A 329 10.69 -14.43 -25.86
CA ASP A 329 9.30 -13.97 -25.88
C ASP A 329 8.55 -14.39 -24.61
N LYS A 330 8.71 -15.65 -24.18
CA LYS A 330 8.13 -16.14 -22.92
C LYS A 330 8.69 -15.41 -21.70
N ALA A 331 10.00 -15.15 -21.67
CA ALA A 331 10.62 -14.40 -20.59
C ALA A 331 10.06 -12.98 -20.52
N ALA A 332 10.01 -12.28 -21.66
CA ALA A 332 9.46 -10.93 -21.74
C ALA A 332 7.99 -10.88 -21.29
N GLU A 333 7.17 -11.86 -21.66
CA GLU A 333 5.77 -11.95 -21.27
C GLU A 333 5.60 -12.17 -19.75
N LEU A 334 6.37 -13.08 -19.16
CA LEU A 334 6.37 -13.31 -17.72
C LEU A 334 6.88 -12.09 -16.94
N HIS A 335 7.94 -11.44 -17.42
CA HIS A 335 8.46 -10.22 -16.81
C HIS A 335 7.50 -9.04 -16.91
N ALA A 336 6.81 -8.86 -18.04
CA ALA A 336 5.76 -7.84 -18.17
C ALA A 336 4.61 -8.09 -17.18
N GLY A 337 4.25 -9.35 -16.99
CA GLY A 337 3.27 -9.73 -15.98
C GLY A 337 3.74 -9.43 -14.55
N LEU A 338 5.01 -9.68 -14.22
CA LEU A 338 5.60 -9.31 -12.94
C LEU A 338 5.63 -7.78 -12.74
N ALA A 339 5.95 -7.00 -13.77
CA ALA A 339 5.96 -5.54 -13.69
C ALA A 339 4.57 -4.97 -13.35
N LEU A 340 3.51 -5.47 -13.98
CA LEU A 340 2.14 -5.09 -13.65
C LEU A 340 1.76 -5.45 -12.21
N TRP A 341 2.27 -6.58 -11.71
CA TRP A 341 2.03 -6.96 -10.32
C TRP A 341 2.78 -6.05 -9.34
N ARG A 342 4.02 -5.67 -9.66
CA ARG A 342 4.80 -4.70 -8.86
C ARG A 342 4.03 -3.40 -8.70
N GLU A 343 3.46 -2.88 -9.78
CA GLU A 343 2.61 -1.67 -9.74
C GLU A 343 1.37 -1.85 -8.84
N THR A 344 0.69 -2.98 -8.99
CA THR A 344 -0.49 -3.30 -8.16
C THR A 344 -0.12 -3.39 -6.67
N LEU A 345 0.98 -4.06 -6.34
CA LEU A 345 1.44 -4.22 -4.97
C LEU A 345 1.90 -2.88 -4.37
N ALA A 346 2.53 -2.01 -5.17
CA ALA A 346 2.86 -0.65 -4.74
C ALA A 346 1.60 0.16 -4.39
N GLU A 347 0.56 0.06 -5.21
CA GLU A 347 -0.72 0.71 -4.92
C GLU A 347 -1.36 0.16 -3.64
N GLU A 348 -1.38 -1.16 -3.46
CA GLU A 348 -1.90 -1.80 -2.25
C GLU A 348 -1.13 -1.37 -0.99
N LEU A 349 0.21 -1.29 -1.06
CA LEU A 349 1.04 -0.80 0.06
C LEU A 349 0.73 0.66 0.39
N ASN A 350 0.58 1.52 -0.63
CA ASN A 350 0.23 2.92 -0.44
C ASN A 350 -1.16 3.09 0.19
N GLN A 351 -2.15 2.33 -0.29
CA GLN A 351 -3.49 2.30 0.30
C GLN A 351 -3.47 1.81 1.76
N ALA A 352 -2.65 0.80 2.05
CA ALA A 352 -2.51 0.25 3.39
C ALA A 352 -1.74 1.19 4.35
N ALA A 353 -0.89 2.06 3.82
CA ALA A 353 -0.15 3.05 4.60
C ALA A 353 -0.98 4.29 4.93
N ALA A 354 -1.93 4.68 4.07
CA ALA A 354 -2.81 5.83 4.27
C ALA A 354 -3.43 5.93 5.69
N PRO A 355 -4.01 4.87 6.29
CA PRO A 355 -4.54 4.94 7.65
C PRO A 355 -3.47 5.18 8.72
N LEU A 356 -2.21 4.79 8.51
CA LEU A 356 -1.12 5.09 9.45
C LEU A 356 -0.82 6.59 9.50
N PHE A 357 -0.78 7.24 8.33
CA PHE A 357 -0.63 8.69 8.24
C PHE A 357 -1.82 9.43 8.87
N ALA A 358 -3.05 8.97 8.60
CA ALA A 358 -4.25 9.55 9.19
C ALA A 358 -4.26 9.40 10.72
N ALA A 359 -3.96 8.20 11.24
CA ALA A 359 -3.89 7.94 12.67
C ALA A 359 -2.83 8.79 13.38
N ARG A 360 -1.67 9.01 12.75
CA ARG A 360 -0.65 9.95 13.24
C ARG A 360 -1.20 11.37 13.28
N GLN A 361 -1.87 11.82 12.23
CA GLN A 361 -2.42 13.17 12.16
C GLN A 361 -3.47 13.40 13.26
N ASP A 362 -4.37 12.44 13.45
CA ASP A 362 -5.38 12.51 14.49
C ASP A 362 -4.78 12.46 15.90
N PHE A 363 -3.71 11.69 16.09
CA PHE A 363 -2.93 11.70 17.32
C PHE A 363 -2.35 13.10 17.60
N LEU A 364 -1.66 13.70 16.63
CA LEU A 364 -1.09 15.06 16.78
C LEU A 364 -2.20 16.10 17.03
N LYS A 365 -3.33 16.01 16.33
CA LYS A 365 -4.50 16.87 16.56
C LYS A 365 -4.99 16.77 18.00
N SER A 366 -5.23 15.55 18.48
CA SER A 366 -5.77 15.32 19.82
C SER A 366 -4.82 15.81 20.93
N ARG A 367 -3.52 15.57 20.77
CA ARG A 367 -2.50 15.97 21.73
C ARG A 367 -2.32 17.47 21.78
N LEU A 368 -2.25 18.13 20.63
CA LEU A 368 -2.13 19.58 20.56
C LEU A 368 -3.37 20.28 21.10
N ASN A 369 -4.56 19.69 20.98
CA ASN A 369 -5.79 20.28 21.50
C ASN A 369 -6.02 20.05 23.02
N ARG A 370 -5.40 19.03 23.62
CA ARG A 370 -5.65 18.63 25.03
C ARG A 370 -5.38 19.74 26.07
N PRO A 371 -4.25 20.47 26.05
CA PRO A 371 -3.98 21.52 27.03
C PRO A 371 -5.03 22.65 26.99
N TYR A 372 -5.61 22.90 25.82
CA TYR A 372 -6.64 23.92 25.62
C TYR A 372 -7.99 23.47 26.17
N GLN A 373 -8.32 22.19 26.04
CA GLN A 373 -9.52 21.60 26.62
C GLN A 373 -9.46 21.65 28.15
N GLU A 374 -8.32 21.26 28.74
CA GLU A 374 -8.13 21.25 30.20
C GLU A 374 -8.20 22.66 30.82
N ALA A 375 -7.81 23.70 30.07
CA ALA A 375 -7.88 25.09 30.51
C ALA A 375 -9.26 25.74 30.35
N GLY A 376 -10.28 25.03 29.84
CA GLY A 376 -11.63 25.58 29.62
C GLY A 376 -11.70 26.64 28.51
N VAL A 377 -10.69 26.68 27.62
CA VAL A 377 -10.59 27.65 26.51
C VAL A 377 -11.12 27.05 25.20
N GLU A 378 -12.03 26.08 25.32
CA GLU A 378 -12.55 25.21 24.26
C GLU A 378 -13.06 25.95 23.01
N ARG A 379 -13.39 27.24 23.12
CA ARG A 379 -13.96 28.04 22.02
C ARG A 379 -12.96 28.88 21.22
N ARG A 380 -11.70 29.02 21.65
CA ARG A 380 -10.73 29.91 20.96
C ARG A 380 -9.61 29.19 20.22
N PHE A 381 -9.43 27.88 20.42
CA PHE A 381 -8.26 27.16 19.92
C PHE A 381 -8.64 25.86 19.20
N TYR A 382 -8.78 25.95 17.89
CA TYR A 382 -8.75 24.77 17.02
C TYR A 382 -7.46 24.83 16.21
N LEU A 383 -6.42 24.12 16.67
CA LEU A 383 -5.19 23.96 15.89
C LEU A 383 -5.46 23.25 14.55
N PHE A 384 -6.61 22.60 14.43
CA PHE A 384 -7.15 22.06 13.20
C PHE A 384 -8.67 22.27 13.24
N PRO A 385 -9.25 23.23 12.48
CA PRO A 385 -10.70 23.24 12.31
C PRO A 385 -11.05 21.88 11.74
N GLU A 386 -12.14 21.28 12.23
CA GLU A 386 -12.72 20.10 11.59
C GLU A 386 -12.77 20.39 10.09
N TRP A 387 -12.08 19.56 9.31
CA TRP A 387 -12.14 19.61 7.87
C TRP A 387 -13.55 19.14 7.53
N ASN A 388 -14.51 20.06 7.62
CA ASN A 388 -15.78 19.90 6.92
C ASN A 388 -15.41 19.99 5.45
N GLU A 389 -14.95 18.87 4.88
CA GLU A 389 -15.03 18.70 3.44
C GLU A 389 -16.48 19.02 3.07
N PRO A 390 -16.73 19.98 2.17
CA PRO A 390 -18.04 20.01 1.55
C PRO A 390 -18.14 18.66 0.85
N VAL A 391 -18.99 17.77 1.36
CA VAL A 391 -19.41 16.58 0.65
C VAL A 391 -19.97 17.09 -0.68
N GLN A 392 -19.14 17.05 -1.72
CA GLN A 392 -19.58 17.26 -3.10
C GLN A 392 -20.43 16.04 -3.44
N ALA A 393 -21.69 16.10 -3.04
CA ALA A 393 -22.76 15.20 -3.47
C ALA A 393 -23.30 15.59 -4.85
N ASP A 394 -22.53 16.29 -5.67
CA ASP A 394 -22.84 16.62 -7.07
C ASP A 394 -21.95 15.75 -7.96
N GLY A 395 -22.45 14.58 -8.37
CA GLY A 395 -21.71 13.74 -9.33
C GLY A 395 -22.27 12.37 -9.70
N LEU A 396 -23.37 11.90 -9.10
CA LEU A 396 -23.92 10.56 -9.38
C LEU A 396 -25.36 10.53 -9.94
N GLU A 397 -25.91 11.65 -10.40
CA GLU A 397 -27.20 11.68 -11.12
C GLU A 397 -27.05 12.28 -12.54
N GLU A 398 -26.41 11.57 -13.48
CA GLU A 398 -26.81 11.59 -14.91
C GLU A 398 -25.94 10.66 -15.76
N ALA A 399 -26.34 9.38 -15.88
CA ALA A 399 -26.08 8.56 -17.07
C ALA A 399 -26.90 7.26 -17.04
N VAL A 400 -28.22 7.37 -17.02
CA VAL A 400 -29.11 6.28 -17.47
C VAL A 400 -29.68 6.71 -18.82
N ALA A 401 -28.97 6.37 -19.90
CA ALA A 401 -29.51 6.42 -21.25
C ALA A 401 -30.17 5.07 -21.55
N GLU A 402 -31.47 5.11 -21.85
CA GLU A 402 -32.28 3.97 -22.30
C GLU A 402 -31.72 3.33 -23.59
N PRO A 403 -31.83 2.01 -23.77
CA PRO A 403 -31.57 1.35 -25.04
C PRO A 403 -32.79 1.50 -26.00
N ARG A 404 -32.51 1.85 -27.26
CA ARG A 404 -33.41 1.59 -28.40
C ARG A 404 -32.91 0.43 -29.23
#